data_AF-A0A9J6RPR5-F1
#
_entry.id   AF-A0A9J6RPR5-F1
#
_cell.length_a   1.000
_cell.length_b   1.000
_cell.length_c   1.000
_cell.angle_alpha   90.00
_cell.angle_beta   90.00
_cell.angle_gamma   90.00
#
_symmetry.space_group_name_H-M   'P 1'
#
loop_
_entity.id
_entity.type
_entity.pdbx_description
1 polymer ?
#
loop_
_entity_poly.entity_id
_entity_poly.type
_entity_poly.pdbx_seq_one_letter_code
_entity_poly.pdbx_strand_id
1 'polypeptide(L)'
;MGSNRNEPCPCGSGKKYKKCCLNQVAKDKAVISSELSDALDKPCWYHGTDQIFSAWKLPPPKKPGEDLLVPHTAIFFTINRNFAKEAGTRLVRVSLSSNARLLDTVADYAASENLRREVMRNPMASRTFNVNHDFWHEGWLTGNVLRLAYNDPAMPAHLDKMASDLAAHTGLPFDTAYSVVGHNSARGLIELICVSAKRLGYDALYGHEVDRHSEPGKAIAQPWLAVMSNGVVSSPEWIDV
;
A
#
# COMPACT_ATOMS: atom_id res chain seq x y z
N MET A 1 -5.27 14.80 -37.75
CA MET A 1 -4.63 13.87 -38.70
C MET A 1 -4.35 12.56 -37.96
N GLY A 2 -5.14 11.52 -38.20
CA GLY A 2 -4.93 10.21 -37.57
C GLY A 2 -4.12 9.31 -38.49
N SER A 3 -2.96 8.86 -38.06
CA SER A 3 -2.10 7.94 -38.81
C SER A 3 -2.83 6.62 -39.07
N ASN A 4 -2.77 6.12 -40.30
CA ASN A 4 -3.48 4.89 -40.67
C ASN A 4 -2.83 3.69 -39.97
N ARG A 5 -3.62 2.76 -39.41
CA ARG A 5 -3.14 1.63 -38.59
C ARG A 5 -2.09 0.76 -39.29
N ASN A 6 -2.08 0.74 -40.62
CA ASN A 6 -1.13 -0.04 -41.43
C ASN A 6 0.12 0.73 -41.88
N GLU A 7 0.18 2.05 -41.67
CA GLU A 7 1.34 2.88 -42.03
C GLU A 7 2.53 2.66 -41.09
N PRO A 8 3.75 3.02 -41.51
CA PRO A 8 4.90 3.09 -40.62
C PRO A 8 4.61 3.94 -39.37
N CYS A 9 5.07 3.48 -38.23
CA CYS A 9 4.83 4.12 -36.95
C CYS A 9 5.56 5.47 -36.87
N PRO A 10 4.90 6.57 -36.45
CA PRO A 10 5.52 7.90 -36.42
C PRO A 10 6.66 8.04 -35.40
N CYS A 11 6.84 7.08 -34.50
CA CYS A 11 7.95 7.07 -33.54
C CYS A 11 9.33 6.72 -34.15
N GLY A 12 9.41 6.49 -35.46
CA GLY A 12 10.67 6.19 -36.15
C GLY A 12 11.16 4.74 -36.02
N SER A 13 10.34 3.83 -35.48
CA SER A 13 10.74 2.43 -35.28
C SER A 13 10.80 1.56 -36.54
N GLY A 14 10.31 2.07 -37.68
CA GLY A 14 10.20 1.32 -38.94
C GLY A 14 9.11 0.22 -38.97
N LYS A 15 8.43 -0.05 -37.85
CA LYS A 15 7.33 -1.02 -37.76
C LYS A 15 5.99 -0.38 -38.14
N LYS A 16 5.00 -1.16 -38.59
CA LYS A 16 3.62 -0.66 -38.80
C LYS A 16 3.05 -0.11 -37.48
N TYR A 17 2.29 0.99 -37.51
CA TYR A 17 1.73 1.66 -36.35
C TYR A 17 0.96 0.68 -35.45
N LYS A 18 0.11 -0.17 -36.04
CA LYS A 18 -0.62 -1.23 -35.31
C LYS A 18 0.28 -2.28 -34.64
N LYS A 19 1.51 -2.49 -35.10
CA LYS A 19 2.48 -3.46 -34.54
C LYS A 19 3.54 -2.79 -33.65
N CYS A 20 3.46 -1.48 -33.46
CA CYS A 20 4.39 -0.69 -32.66
C CYS A 20 3.62 0.05 -31.58
N CYS A 21 3.54 1.38 -31.63
CA CYS A 21 2.98 2.18 -30.55
C CYS A 21 1.55 1.79 -30.21
N LEU A 22 0.69 1.50 -31.19
CA LEU A 22 -0.69 1.08 -30.92
C LEU A 22 -0.76 -0.25 -30.14
N ASN A 23 0.12 -1.21 -30.46
CA ASN A 23 0.20 -2.49 -29.75
C ASN A 23 1.03 -2.41 -28.46
N GLN A 24 1.89 -1.40 -28.30
CA GLN A 24 2.52 -1.12 -27.00
C GLN A 24 1.48 -0.60 -26.01
N VAL A 25 0.59 0.31 -26.44
CA VAL A 25 -0.55 0.73 -25.62
C VAL A 25 -1.45 -0.47 -25.25
N ALA A 26 -1.56 -1.47 -26.13
CA ALA A 26 -2.34 -2.68 -25.87
C ALA A 26 -1.59 -3.79 -25.08
N LYS A 27 -0.26 -3.70 -24.92
CA LYS A 27 0.56 -4.70 -24.21
C LYS A 27 0.74 -4.39 -22.73
N ASP A 28 0.47 -3.17 -22.30
CA ASP A 28 0.47 -2.78 -20.88
C ASP A 28 -0.92 -2.96 -20.26
N LYS A 29 -1.60 -4.06 -20.55
CA LYS A 29 -2.76 -4.44 -19.74
C LYS A 29 -2.21 -4.80 -18.35
N ALA A 30 -2.58 -4.02 -17.35
CA ALA A 30 -2.24 -4.29 -15.96
C ALA A 30 -2.61 -5.75 -15.63
N VAL A 31 -1.66 -6.51 -15.09
CA VAL A 31 -1.90 -7.86 -14.59
C VAL A 31 -2.52 -7.71 -13.21
N ILE A 32 -3.84 -7.85 -13.14
CA ILE A 32 -4.61 -7.71 -11.90
C ILE A 32 -5.43 -8.97 -11.64
N SER A 33 -5.65 -9.27 -10.37
CA SER A 33 -6.50 -10.36 -9.90
C SER A 33 -7.97 -10.13 -10.29
N SER A 34 -8.76 -11.20 -10.31
CA SER A 34 -10.22 -11.09 -10.52
C SER A 34 -10.88 -10.26 -9.42
N GLU A 35 -10.44 -10.41 -8.16
CA GLU A 35 -10.97 -9.63 -7.03
C GLU A 35 -10.75 -8.12 -7.26
N LEU A 36 -9.52 -7.71 -7.58
CA LEU A 36 -9.24 -6.30 -7.86
C LEU A 36 -10.01 -5.81 -9.09
N SER A 37 -10.01 -6.59 -10.17
CA SER A 37 -10.74 -6.26 -11.40
C SER A 37 -12.23 -6.06 -11.15
N ASP A 38 -12.85 -6.90 -10.32
CA ASP A 38 -14.26 -6.81 -9.97
C ASP A 38 -14.57 -5.61 -9.07
N ALA A 39 -13.58 -5.04 -8.39
CA ALA A 39 -13.72 -3.88 -7.52
C ALA A 39 -13.45 -2.53 -8.22
N LEU A 40 -12.99 -2.52 -9.47
CA LEU A 40 -12.74 -1.30 -10.23
C LEU A 40 -14.04 -0.59 -10.62
N ASP A 41 -14.00 0.75 -10.58
CA ASP A 41 -15.10 1.68 -10.88
C ASP A 41 -16.39 1.45 -10.07
N LYS A 42 -16.35 0.59 -9.06
CA LYS A 42 -17.47 0.31 -8.15
C LYS A 42 -17.26 1.03 -6.81
N PRO A 43 -18.30 1.59 -6.21
CA PRO A 43 -18.22 2.19 -4.88
C PRO A 43 -18.21 1.07 -3.83
N CYS A 44 -17.10 0.34 -3.71
CA CYS A 44 -16.94 -0.78 -2.79
C CYS A 44 -15.66 -0.71 -1.95
N TRP A 45 -14.88 0.36 -2.07
CA TRP A 45 -13.68 0.57 -1.26
C TRP A 45 -14.03 1.41 -0.04
N TYR A 46 -13.71 0.90 1.14
CA TYR A 46 -14.08 1.48 2.42
C TYR A 46 -12.86 1.99 3.20
N HIS A 47 -13.05 3.12 3.87
CA HIS A 47 -12.09 3.71 4.81
C HIS A 47 -12.81 4.05 6.12
N GLY A 48 -12.41 3.40 7.21
CA GLY A 48 -12.88 3.72 8.56
C GLY A 48 -12.07 4.85 9.18
N THR A 49 -12.75 5.80 9.83
CA THR A 49 -12.09 6.97 10.43
C THR A 49 -13.01 7.69 11.41
N ASP A 50 -12.42 8.40 12.38
CA ASP A 50 -13.16 9.32 13.24
C ASP A 50 -13.16 10.77 12.71
N GLN A 51 -12.37 11.06 11.67
CA GLN A 51 -12.19 12.41 11.14
C GLN A 51 -13.16 12.70 9.98
N ILE A 52 -13.90 13.81 10.05
CA ILE A 52 -14.78 14.26 8.95
C ILE A 52 -14.01 15.15 7.98
N PHE A 53 -14.21 14.94 6.69
CA PHE A 53 -13.63 15.74 5.60
C PHE A 53 -14.53 15.69 4.36
N SER A 54 -14.38 16.69 3.48
CA SER A 54 -15.11 16.80 2.21
C SER A 54 -14.28 16.38 0.99
N ALA A 55 -12.96 16.25 1.15
CA ALA A 55 -12.05 15.85 0.07
C ALA A 55 -10.85 15.10 0.65
N TRP A 56 -10.34 14.14 -0.13
CA TRP A 56 -9.10 13.44 0.17
C TRP A 56 -7.90 14.38 0.09
N LYS A 57 -6.94 14.19 0.99
CA LYS A 57 -5.64 14.87 0.96
C LYS A 57 -4.54 13.83 0.85
N LEU A 58 -3.60 14.05 -0.05
CA LEU A 58 -2.38 13.26 -0.21
C LEU A 58 -1.17 14.20 -0.10
N PRO A 59 -0.35 14.10 0.95
CA PRO A 59 -0.49 13.16 2.08
C PRO A 59 -1.71 13.48 2.97
N PRO A 60 -2.27 12.47 3.66
CA PRO A 60 -3.30 12.68 4.68
C PRO A 60 -2.83 13.64 5.79
N PRO A 61 -3.75 14.42 6.41
CA PRO A 61 -3.40 15.21 7.58
C PRO A 61 -2.96 14.31 8.74
N LYS A 62 -2.04 14.80 9.57
CA LYS A 62 -1.66 14.10 10.80
C LYS A 62 -2.88 13.94 11.71
N LYS A 63 -3.04 12.77 12.30
CA LYS A 63 -4.11 12.52 13.28
C LYS A 63 -3.78 13.27 14.58
N PRO A 64 -4.72 14.07 15.11
CA PRO A 64 -4.49 14.79 16.37
C PRO A 64 -4.14 13.82 17.50
N GLY A 65 -3.07 14.13 18.26
CA GLY A 65 -2.62 13.32 19.39
C GLY A 65 -1.76 12.10 19.01
N GLU A 66 -1.45 11.89 17.73
CA GLU A 66 -0.56 10.82 17.26
C GLU A 66 0.77 11.36 16.70
N ASP A 67 1.30 12.43 17.31
CA ASP A 67 2.48 13.15 16.81
C ASP A 67 3.76 12.31 16.77
N LEU A 68 3.81 11.25 17.58
CA LEU A 68 4.94 10.33 17.66
C LEU A 68 4.85 9.18 16.64
N LEU A 69 3.73 9.03 15.94
CA LEU A 69 3.56 7.98 14.95
C LEU A 69 4.10 8.41 13.59
N VAL A 70 4.76 7.47 12.89
CA VAL A 70 5.20 7.68 11.50
C VAL A 70 3.96 8.01 10.64
N PRO A 71 3.92 9.17 9.97
CA PRO A 71 2.82 9.50 9.08
C PRO A 71 2.88 8.65 7.82
N HIS A 72 1.72 8.34 7.26
CA HIS A 72 1.63 7.73 5.95
C HIS A 72 1.39 8.80 4.88
N THR A 73 1.95 8.60 3.70
CA THR A 73 1.67 9.45 2.54
C THR A 73 0.55 8.91 1.65
N ALA A 74 0.19 7.64 1.81
CA ALA A 74 -0.92 6.98 1.13
C ALA A 74 -2.22 7.02 1.95
N ILE A 75 -3.36 6.86 1.27
CA ILE A 75 -4.67 6.60 1.89
C ILE A 75 -4.98 5.12 1.74
N PHE A 76 -5.43 4.47 2.81
CA PHE A 76 -5.71 3.03 2.82
C PHE A 76 -7.19 2.74 2.76
N PHE A 77 -7.54 1.73 1.96
CA PHE A 77 -8.90 1.23 1.78
C PHE A 77 -8.93 -0.30 1.82
N THR A 78 -10.12 -0.86 2.05
CA THR A 78 -10.40 -2.29 1.93
C THR A 78 -11.78 -2.49 1.30
N ILE A 79 -12.00 -3.60 0.60
CA ILE A 79 -13.37 -3.98 0.17
C ILE A 79 -14.16 -4.67 1.30
N ASN A 80 -13.50 -5.08 2.39
CA ASN A 80 -14.19 -5.65 3.54
C ASN A 80 -14.76 -4.54 4.43
N ARG A 81 -16.07 -4.34 4.32
CA ARG A 81 -16.80 -3.32 5.10
C ARG A 81 -16.65 -3.51 6.62
N ASN A 82 -16.68 -4.74 7.13
CA ASN A 82 -16.62 -4.99 8.57
C ASN A 82 -15.22 -4.70 9.11
N PHE A 83 -14.19 -5.12 8.37
CA PHE A 83 -12.80 -4.83 8.70
C PHE A 83 -12.54 -3.31 8.71
N ALA A 84 -13.07 -2.58 7.74
CA ALA A 84 -12.96 -1.12 7.72
C ALA A 84 -13.59 -0.44 8.95
N LYS A 85 -14.70 -0.97 9.50
CA LYS A 85 -15.37 -0.41 10.69
C LYS A 85 -14.52 -0.48 11.96
N GLU A 86 -13.50 -1.32 12.00
CA GLU A 86 -12.61 -1.45 13.16
C GLU A 86 -11.60 -0.30 13.24
N ALA A 87 -11.40 0.45 12.15
CA ALA A 87 -10.46 1.58 12.08
C ALA A 87 -11.03 2.91 12.61
N GLY A 88 -12.34 3.00 12.86
CA GLY A 88 -12.99 4.20 13.38
C GLY A 88 -14.51 4.11 13.43
N THR A 89 -15.14 5.09 14.06
CA THR A 89 -16.59 5.13 14.30
C THR A 89 -17.43 5.51 13.07
N ARG A 90 -16.80 6.01 12.01
CA ARG A 90 -17.47 6.39 10.76
C ARG A 90 -16.83 5.68 9.59
N LEU A 91 -17.61 5.55 8.51
CA LEU A 91 -17.20 4.82 7.33
C LEU A 91 -17.40 5.67 6.08
N VAL A 92 -16.37 5.70 5.24
CA VAL A 92 -16.38 6.35 3.93
C VAL A 92 -16.29 5.27 2.85
N ARG A 93 -17.05 5.45 1.78
CA ARG A 93 -17.03 4.61 0.58
C ARG A 93 -16.50 5.40 -0.62
N VAL A 94 -15.73 4.75 -1.48
CA VAL A 94 -15.21 5.31 -2.73
C VAL A 94 -15.19 4.27 -3.85
N SER A 95 -15.08 4.74 -5.10
CA SER A 95 -14.66 3.92 -6.23
C SER A 95 -13.20 4.18 -6.59
N LEU A 96 -12.49 3.13 -7.01
CA LEU A 96 -11.14 3.18 -7.57
C LEU A 96 -11.24 3.18 -9.09
N SER A 97 -10.64 4.16 -9.77
CA SER A 97 -10.72 4.26 -11.23
C SER A 97 -9.92 3.15 -11.93
N SER A 98 -10.52 2.52 -12.94
CA SER A 98 -9.80 1.59 -13.83
C SER A 98 -8.70 2.26 -14.67
N ASN A 99 -8.65 3.60 -14.73
CA ASN A 99 -7.57 4.35 -15.37
C ASN A 99 -6.33 4.52 -14.49
N ALA A 100 -6.40 4.17 -13.21
CA ALA A 100 -5.25 4.24 -12.31
C ALA A 100 -4.16 3.26 -12.75
N ARG A 101 -2.89 3.64 -12.62
CA ARG A 101 -1.79 2.70 -12.81
C ARG A 101 -1.62 1.84 -11.55
N LEU A 102 -2.20 0.65 -11.59
CA LEU A 102 -2.26 -0.27 -10.45
C LEU A 102 -1.07 -1.22 -10.41
N LEU A 103 -0.59 -1.48 -9.20
CA LEU A 103 0.25 -2.65 -8.89
C LEU A 103 -0.56 -3.61 -8.03
N ASP A 104 -0.93 -4.75 -8.59
CA ASP A 104 -1.47 -5.89 -7.85
C ASP A 104 -0.30 -6.82 -7.47
N THR A 105 0.09 -6.81 -6.19
CA THR A 105 1.26 -7.57 -5.74
C THR A 105 1.04 -9.07 -5.68
N VAL A 106 -0.22 -9.51 -5.78
CA VAL A 106 -0.64 -10.91 -5.77
C VAL A 106 -0.66 -11.47 -7.20
N ALA A 107 -1.18 -10.70 -8.16
CA ALA A 107 -1.31 -11.15 -9.55
C ALA A 107 -0.09 -10.81 -10.42
N ASP A 108 0.53 -9.65 -10.25
CA ASP A 108 1.68 -9.20 -11.05
C ASP A 108 3.00 -9.55 -10.35
N TYR A 109 3.42 -10.81 -10.48
CA TYR A 109 4.66 -11.30 -9.88
C TYR A 109 5.89 -10.46 -10.31
N ALA A 110 5.99 -10.09 -11.58
CA ALA A 110 7.15 -9.37 -12.10
C ALA A 110 7.24 -7.95 -11.54
N ALA A 111 6.11 -7.24 -11.46
CA ALA A 111 6.07 -5.91 -10.87
C ALA A 111 6.22 -5.96 -9.34
N SER A 112 5.65 -6.97 -8.67
CA SER A 112 5.83 -7.20 -7.23
C SER A 112 7.29 -7.46 -6.88
N GLU A 113 8.00 -8.27 -7.68
CA GLU A 113 9.43 -8.53 -7.52
C GLU A 113 10.28 -7.26 -7.77
N ASN A 114 9.89 -6.42 -8.72
CA ASN A 114 10.54 -5.12 -8.93
C ASN A 114 10.35 -4.19 -7.72
N LEU A 115 9.15 -4.14 -7.14
CA LEU A 115 8.89 -3.40 -5.91
C LEU A 115 9.72 -3.94 -4.73
N ARG A 116 9.80 -5.26 -4.54
CA ARG A 116 10.63 -5.88 -3.50
C ARG A 116 12.08 -5.43 -3.60
N ARG A 117 12.65 -5.44 -4.82
CA ARG A 117 14.03 -5.02 -5.07
C ARG A 117 14.25 -3.54 -4.80
N GLU A 118 13.27 -2.68 -5.10
CA GLU A 118 13.33 -1.26 -4.76
C GLU A 118 13.32 -1.05 -3.24
N VAL A 119 12.43 -1.74 -2.51
CA VAL A 119 12.36 -1.68 -1.04
C VAL A 119 13.65 -2.19 -0.39
N MET A 120 14.24 -3.26 -0.94
CA MET A 120 15.51 -3.85 -0.49
C MET A 120 16.70 -2.89 -0.56
N ARG A 121 16.62 -1.80 -1.33
CA ARG A 121 17.67 -0.77 -1.36
C ARG A 121 17.75 0.04 -0.06
N ASN A 122 16.71 0.00 0.78
CA ASN A 122 16.74 0.64 2.09
C ASN A 122 17.62 -0.18 3.07
N PRO A 123 18.62 0.43 3.74
CA PRO A 123 19.55 -0.29 4.61
C PRO A 123 18.92 -1.02 5.82
N MET A 124 17.77 -0.57 6.29
CA MET A 124 17.05 -1.23 7.39
C MET A 124 16.17 -2.35 6.84
N ALA A 125 15.41 -2.08 5.78
CA ALA A 125 14.57 -3.11 5.17
C ALA A 125 15.39 -4.27 4.59
N SER A 126 16.61 -4.03 4.11
CA SER A 126 17.52 -5.08 3.62
C SER A 126 17.92 -6.11 4.68
N ARG A 127 17.63 -5.86 5.96
CA ARG A 127 17.94 -6.73 7.09
C ARG A 127 16.72 -7.47 7.64
N THR A 128 15.55 -7.28 7.04
CA THR A 128 14.30 -7.89 7.49
C THR A 128 13.91 -9.05 6.59
N PHE A 129 13.10 -9.98 7.11
CA PHE A 129 12.48 -11.00 6.28
C PHE A 129 11.52 -10.41 5.27
N ASN A 130 11.00 -9.20 5.50
CA ASN A 130 10.04 -8.56 4.61
C ASN A 130 10.55 -8.48 3.18
N VAL A 131 11.86 -8.33 2.95
CA VAL A 131 12.41 -8.27 1.59
C VAL A 131 12.96 -9.62 1.09
N ASN A 132 12.87 -10.71 1.85
CA ASN A 132 13.18 -12.03 1.32
C ASN A 132 12.18 -12.43 0.25
N HIS A 133 12.66 -13.09 -0.80
CA HIS A 133 11.85 -13.41 -1.98
C HIS A 133 10.53 -14.13 -1.63
N ASP A 134 10.61 -15.30 -1.00
CA ASP A 134 9.41 -16.11 -0.72
C ASP A 134 8.52 -15.42 0.32
N PHE A 135 9.12 -14.87 1.38
CA PHE A 135 8.39 -14.15 2.42
C PHE A 135 7.63 -12.94 1.84
N TRP A 136 8.20 -12.22 0.88
CA TRP A 136 7.52 -11.08 0.23
C TRP A 136 6.30 -11.55 -0.57
N HIS A 137 6.47 -12.54 -1.45
CA HIS A 137 5.39 -12.99 -2.35
C HIS A 137 4.28 -13.74 -1.59
N GLU A 138 4.63 -14.63 -0.67
CA GLU A 138 3.65 -15.27 0.24
C GLU A 138 3.05 -14.28 1.23
N GLY A 139 3.85 -13.28 1.64
CA GLY A 139 3.43 -12.25 2.56
C GLY A 139 2.35 -11.33 2.00
N TRP A 140 2.30 -11.10 0.68
CA TRP A 140 1.22 -10.34 0.04
C TRP A 140 -0.10 -11.11 -0.05
N LEU A 141 -0.05 -12.45 -0.06
CA LEU A 141 -1.23 -13.31 0.02
C LEU A 141 -1.78 -13.37 1.45
N THR A 142 -0.89 -13.44 2.44
CA THR A 142 -1.26 -13.63 3.86
C THR A 142 -1.42 -12.31 4.62
N GLY A 143 -0.89 -11.21 4.08
CA GLY A 143 -0.77 -9.91 4.74
C GLY A 143 0.43 -9.76 5.67
N ASN A 144 1.24 -10.80 5.87
CA ASN A 144 2.40 -10.76 6.75
C ASN A 144 3.51 -9.83 6.24
N VAL A 145 3.53 -9.50 4.95
CA VAL A 145 4.52 -8.57 4.39
C VAL A 145 4.41 -7.16 4.99
N LEU A 146 3.25 -6.78 5.52
CA LEU A 146 2.98 -5.50 6.19
C LEU A 146 3.26 -5.54 7.71
N ARG A 147 3.87 -6.62 8.21
CA ARG A 147 4.30 -6.78 9.60
C ARG A 147 5.82 -6.90 9.61
N LEU A 148 6.50 -6.10 10.42
CA LEU A 148 7.95 -6.20 10.54
C LEU A 148 8.31 -7.60 11.04
N ALA A 149 9.06 -8.35 10.24
CA ALA A 149 9.55 -9.69 10.57
C ALA A 149 11.08 -9.71 10.43
N TYR A 150 11.77 -10.19 11.46
CA TYR A 150 13.23 -10.23 11.51
C TYR A 150 13.69 -11.45 12.32
N ASN A 151 14.92 -11.91 12.04
CA ASN A 151 15.63 -12.91 12.84
C ASN A 151 17.05 -12.45 13.19
N ASP A 152 17.33 -11.15 13.03
CA ASP A 152 18.59 -10.59 13.50
C ASP A 152 18.53 -10.50 15.04
N PRO A 153 19.39 -11.23 15.77
CA PRO A 153 19.40 -11.20 17.24
C PRO A 153 19.73 -9.82 17.83
N ALA A 154 20.29 -8.91 17.03
CA ALA A 154 20.57 -7.54 17.46
C ALA A 154 19.33 -6.63 17.41
N MET A 155 18.25 -7.04 16.73
CA MET A 155 17.05 -6.21 16.58
C MET A 155 16.36 -5.87 17.90
N PRO A 156 16.14 -6.79 18.86
CA PRO A 156 15.58 -6.43 20.16
C PRO A 156 16.39 -5.33 20.87
N ALA A 157 17.71 -5.48 20.94
CA ALA A 157 18.58 -4.46 21.53
C ALA A 157 18.52 -3.12 20.78
N HIS A 158 18.35 -3.16 19.45
CA HIS A 158 18.15 -1.94 18.65
C HIS A 158 16.81 -1.26 18.99
N LEU A 159 15.73 -2.02 19.09
CA LEU A 159 14.40 -1.50 19.47
C LEU A 159 14.40 -0.95 20.90
N ASP A 160 15.06 -1.63 21.84
CA ASP A 160 15.24 -1.15 23.22
C ASP A 160 16.01 0.16 23.25
N LYS A 161 17.06 0.29 22.44
CA LYS A 161 17.81 1.54 22.32
C LYS A 161 16.93 2.66 21.77
N MET A 162 16.19 2.41 20.68
CA MET A 162 15.26 3.38 20.11
C MET A 162 14.19 3.81 21.13
N ALA A 163 13.67 2.88 21.91
CA ALA A 163 12.68 3.14 22.96
C ALA A 163 13.27 3.97 24.10
N SER A 164 14.51 3.65 24.51
CA SER A 164 15.26 4.42 25.52
C SER A 164 15.50 5.85 25.07
N ASP A 165 15.97 6.01 23.82
CA ASP A 165 16.20 7.32 23.22
C ASP A 165 14.89 8.10 23.15
N LEU A 166 13.80 7.50 22.66
CA LEU A 166 12.49 8.15 22.60
C LEU A 166 11.96 8.55 23.99
N ALA A 167 12.08 7.67 24.99
CA ALA A 167 11.68 7.94 26.37
C ALA A 167 12.45 9.13 26.94
N ALA A 168 13.76 9.18 26.74
CA ALA A 168 14.61 10.28 27.20
C ALA A 168 14.23 11.63 26.56
N HIS A 169 13.89 11.64 25.27
CA HIS A 169 13.54 12.89 24.56
C HIS A 169 12.11 13.37 24.84
N THR A 170 11.19 12.47 25.17
CA THR A 170 9.75 12.80 25.31
C THR A 170 9.26 12.79 26.75
N GLY A 171 10.03 12.22 27.69
CA GLY A 171 9.60 11.99 29.07
C GLY A 171 8.59 10.85 29.23
N LEU A 172 8.34 10.06 28.18
CA LEU A 172 7.44 8.90 28.26
C LEU A 172 8.04 7.76 29.09
N PRO A 173 7.19 6.95 29.78
CA PRO A 173 7.63 5.68 30.33
C PRO A 173 8.21 4.78 29.23
N PHE A 174 9.25 4.01 29.56
CA PHE A 174 9.94 3.13 28.61
C PHE A 174 8.97 2.19 27.86
N ASP A 175 8.04 1.54 28.57
CA ASP A 175 7.07 0.62 27.95
C ASP A 175 6.14 1.31 26.94
N THR A 176 5.78 2.57 27.20
CA THR A 176 5.00 3.40 26.28
C THR A 176 5.84 3.76 25.06
N ALA A 177 7.09 4.20 25.26
CA ALA A 177 8.02 4.49 24.17
C ALA A 177 8.32 3.25 23.31
N TYR A 178 8.50 2.09 23.94
CA TYR A 178 8.72 0.81 23.27
C TYR A 178 7.52 0.42 22.40
N SER A 179 6.30 0.59 22.92
CA SER A 179 5.07 0.38 22.16
C SER A 179 4.97 1.30 20.93
N VAL A 180 5.35 2.58 21.08
CA VAL A 180 5.43 3.54 19.95
C VAL A 180 6.46 3.12 18.91
N VAL A 181 7.65 2.68 19.34
CA VAL A 181 8.71 2.17 18.44
C VAL A 181 8.24 0.93 17.68
N GLY A 182 7.58 -0.01 18.36
CA GLY A 182 6.99 -1.20 17.73
C GLY A 182 5.95 -0.83 16.66
N HIS A 183 5.04 0.09 16.96
CA HIS A 183 4.07 0.60 15.97
C HIS A 183 4.75 1.29 14.79
N ASN A 184 5.75 2.14 15.05
CA ASN A 184 6.48 2.87 14.03
C ASN A 184 7.32 1.97 13.13
N SER A 185 7.74 0.80 13.62
CA SER A 185 8.46 -0.17 12.83
C SER A 185 7.61 -0.73 11.68
N ALA A 186 6.37 -1.13 11.97
CA ALA A 186 5.42 -1.58 10.94
C ALA A 186 4.96 -0.42 10.04
N ARG A 187 4.66 0.75 10.61
CA ARG A 187 4.25 1.94 9.85
C ARG A 187 5.35 2.43 8.91
N GLY A 188 6.60 2.47 9.37
CA GLY A 188 7.75 2.83 8.56
C GLY A 188 7.97 1.88 7.39
N LEU A 189 7.77 0.57 7.60
CA LEU A 189 7.83 -0.42 6.52
C LEU A 189 6.72 -0.20 5.48
N ILE A 190 5.47 -0.05 5.91
CA ILE A 190 4.33 0.19 5.00
C ILE A 190 4.56 1.48 4.20
N GLU A 191 5.02 2.53 4.86
CA GLU A 191 5.35 3.80 4.19
C GLU A 191 6.47 3.61 3.16
N LEU A 192 7.55 2.91 3.51
CA LEU A 192 8.64 2.60 2.59
C LEU A 192 8.14 1.84 1.35
N ILE A 193 7.25 0.87 1.52
CA ILE A 193 6.64 0.11 0.42
C ILE A 193 5.82 1.06 -0.47
N CYS A 194 4.96 1.89 0.12
CA CYS A 194 4.12 2.83 -0.63
C CYS A 194 4.97 3.84 -1.42
N VAL A 195 5.94 4.51 -0.80
CA VAL A 195 6.78 5.49 -1.52
C VAL A 195 7.64 4.83 -2.60
N SER A 196 8.04 3.57 -2.42
CA SER A 196 8.75 2.79 -3.44
C SER A 196 7.85 2.47 -4.63
N ALA A 197 6.61 2.03 -4.39
CA ALA A 197 5.63 1.78 -5.44
C ALA A 197 5.31 3.07 -6.22
N LYS A 198 5.11 4.19 -5.50
CA LYS A 198 4.92 5.50 -6.12
C LYS A 198 6.12 5.93 -6.97
N ARG A 199 7.35 5.70 -6.50
CA ARG A 199 8.58 5.99 -7.26
C ARG A 199 8.69 5.16 -8.55
N LEU A 200 8.19 3.92 -8.53
CA LEU A 200 8.07 3.08 -9.72
C LEU A 200 6.93 3.51 -10.67
N GLY A 201 6.18 4.54 -10.28
CA GLY A 201 5.17 5.22 -11.08
C GLY A 201 3.77 4.62 -10.96
N TYR A 202 3.48 3.87 -9.89
CA TYR A 202 2.14 3.38 -9.60
C TYR A 202 1.32 4.40 -8.82
N ASP A 203 0.03 4.48 -9.13
CA ASP A 203 -0.93 5.34 -8.44
C ASP A 203 -1.53 4.68 -7.20
N ALA A 204 -1.67 3.35 -7.26
CA ALA A 204 -2.16 2.54 -6.16
C ALA A 204 -1.51 1.16 -6.12
N LEU A 205 -1.42 0.61 -4.92
CA LEU A 205 -0.86 -0.69 -4.59
C LEU A 205 -1.94 -1.54 -3.93
N TYR A 206 -2.15 -2.75 -4.43
CA TYR A 206 -3.13 -3.69 -3.90
C TYR A 206 -2.46 -4.99 -3.46
N GLY A 207 -2.93 -5.54 -2.34
CA GLY A 207 -2.53 -6.82 -1.77
C GLY A 207 -3.42 -7.15 -0.57
N HIS A 208 -2.88 -7.83 0.44
CA HIS A 208 -3.62 -8.13 1.66
C HIS A 208 -2.93 -7.61 2.92
N GLU A 209 -3.72 -7.41 3.99
CA GLU A 209 -3.27 -7.15 5.36
C GLU A 209 -3.83 -8.21 6.32
N VAL A 210 -3.07 -8.57 7.36
CA VAL A 210 -3.56 -9.43 8.44
C VAL A 210 -4.59 -8.71 9.30
N ASP A 211 -5.79 -9.28 9.42
CA ASP A 211 -6.79 -8.90 10.41
C ASP A 211 -6.30 -9.20 11.83
N ARG A 212 -6.23 -8.16 12.67
CA ARG A 212 -5.75 -8.23 14.07
C ARG A 212 -6.85 -8.57 15.08
N HIS A 213 -8.12 -8.49 14.70
CA HIS A 213 -9.25 -8.75 15.60
C HIS A 213 -9.73 -10.20 15.54
N SER A 214 -9.23 -10.97 14.57
CA SER A 214 -9.42 -12.40 14.49
C SER A 214 -8.78 -13.13 15.69
N GLU A 215 -9.46 -14.17 16.20
CA GLU A 215 -8.95 -15.01 17.28
C GLU A 215 -7.56 -15.61 16.95
N PRO A 216 -6.70 -15.88 17.94
CA PRO A 216 -5.43 -16.56 17.72
C PRO A 216 -5.60 -17.85 16.90
N GLY A 217 -4.94 -17.94 15.74
CA GLY A 217 -5.07 -19.06 14.80
C GLY A 217 -6.14 -18.89 13.71
N LYS A 218 -6.90 -17.79 13.70
CA LYS A 218 -7.89 -17.45 12.67
C LYS A 218 -7.52 -16.23 11.84
N ALA A 219 -6.31 -15.69 11.94
CA ALA A 219 -5.87 -14.50 11.20
C ALA A 219 -6.24 -14.61 9.70
N ILE A 220 -7.15 -13.73 9.26
CA ILE A 220 -7.63 -13.70 7.88
C ILE A 220 -6.87 -12.60 7.14
N ALA A 221 -6.40 -12.91 5.94
CA ALA A 221 -5.87 -11.91 5.01
C ALA A 221 -7.04 -11.10 4.44
N GLN A 222 -7.03 -9.78 4.67
CA GLN A 222 -8.05 -8.86 4.20
C GLN A 222 -7.54 -8.06 3.02
N PRO A 223 -8.35 -7.81 1.98
CA PRO A 223 -7.93 -7.01 0.84
C PRO A 223 -7.55 -5.61 1.30
N TRP A 224 -6.41 -5.13 0.83
CA TRP A 224 -5.82 -3.87 1.25
C TRP A 224 -5.35 -3.09 0.03
N LEU A 225 -5.75 -1.83 -0.05
CA LEU A 225 -5.41 -0.91 -1.13
C LEU A 225 -4.78 0.34 -0.55
N ALA A 226 -3.57 0.66 -0.98
CA ALA A 226 -2.92 1.93 -0.72
C ALA A 226 -2.97 2.82 -1.96
N VAL A 227 -3.63 3.97 -1.85
CA VAL A 227 -3.73 4.99 -2.89
C VAL A 227 -2.71 6.09 -2.61
N MET A 228 -1.86 6.36 -3.59
CA MET A 228 -0.66 7.21 -3.46
C MET A 228 -0.72 8.46 -4.36
N SER A 229 -1.66 8.50 -5.31
CA SER A 229 -1.87 9.60 -6.26
C SER A 229 -3.26 10.23 -6.11
N ASN A 230 -3.37 11.52 -6.42
CA ASN A 230 -4.67 12.21 -6.47
C ASN A 230 -5.44 11.81 -7.74
N GLY A 231 -6.77 11.92 -7.69
CA GLY A 231 -7.64 11.78 -8.86
C GLY A 231 -7.91 10.34 -9.32
N VAL A 232 -7.40 9.34 -8.61
CA VAL A 232 -7.65 7.92 -8.92
C VAL A 232 -8.76 7.28 -8.09
N VAL A 233 -9.27 7.97 -7.08
CA VAL A 233 -10.47 7.58 -6.32
C VAL A 233 -11.54 8.66 -6.37
N SER A 234 -12.80 8.26 -6.24
CA SER A 234 -13.92 9.20 -6.16
C SER A 234 -13.86 10.08 -4.90
N SER A 235 -14.67 11.15 -4.89
CA SER A 235 -14.93 11.92 -3.67
C SER A 235 -15.48 11.02 -2.55
N PRO A 236 -15.23 11.35 -1.27
CA PRO A 236 -15.69 10.55 -0.14
C PRO A 236 -17.22 10.52 -0.08
N GLU A 237 -17.79 9.32 -0.10
CA GLU A 237 -19.22 9.09 0.16
C GLU A 237 -19.37 8.56 1.58
N TRP A 238 -19.92 9.37 2.49
CA TRP A 238 -20.18 8.96 3.86
C TRP A 238 -21.36 7.99 3.91
N ILE A 239 -21.19 6.86 4.59
CA ILE A 239 -22.24 5.84 4.73
C ILE A 239 -22.54 5.57 6.20
N ASP A 240 -23.83 5.37 6.49
CA ASP A 240 -24.27 5.02 7.84
C ASP A 240 -23.73 3.64 8.24
N VAL A 241 -23.31 3.55 9.51
CA VAL A 241 -22.64 2.37 10.08
C VAL A 241 -23.65 1.43 10.70
#